data_AF-A0A850BGQ1-F1
#
_entry.id   AF-A0A850BGQ1-F1
#
_cell.length_a   1.000
_cell.length_b   1.000
_cell.length_c   1.000
_cell.angle_alpha   90.00
_cell.angle_beta   90.00
_cell.angle_gamma   90.00
#
_symmetry.space_group_name_H-M   'P 1'
#
loop_
_entity.id
_entity.type
_entity.pdbx_description
1 polymer ?
#
loop_
_entity_poly.entity_id
_entity_poly.type
_entity_poly.pdbx_seq_one_letter_code
_entity_poly.pdbx_strand_id
1 'polypeptide(L)'
;PPATPATPSPAQGYPLDAIKPIADNCSSAKVILTSAPTNDENKYSWTFTRQAMLANQQFKVVSGPPSIPGQVQFLQFESGTKKPDGSWPARSLVAFCADGGTCNQLAAMYKAVVRSSNPQIFCGQLPASLGDSSPVSIQQGDPTTDLPGNTDVIGMCARLSACMIATDRSTPGDPGLECQKAPSKFKTACAKKYPCAEVLACANQ
;
A
#
# COMPACT_ATOMS: atom_id res chain seq x y z
N PRO A 1 2.73 39.16 -8.16
CA PRO A 1 3.29 37.84 -7.81
C PRO A 1 2.41 36.70 -8.35
N PRO A 2 2.95 35.75 -9.14
CA PRO A 2 2.20 34.59 -9.57
C PRO A 2 1.88 33.70 -8.35
N ALA A 3 0.62 33.28 -8.25
CA ALA A 3 0.12 32.46 -7.16
C ALA A 3 0.83 31.10 -7.15
N THR A 4 1.48 30.79 -6.03
CA THR A 4 1.98 29.45 -5.74
C THR A 4 0.81 28.47 -5.76
N PRO A 5 0.89 27.33 -6.46
CA PRO A 5 -0.11 26.28 -6.35
C PRO A 5 -0.25 25.91 -4.87
N ALA A 6 -1.48 25.99 -4.35
CA ALA A 6 -1.77 25.59 -2.98
C ALA A 6 -1.29 24.15 -2.80
N THR A 7 -0.33 23.94 -1.89
CA THR A 7 -0.04 22.62 -1.36
C THR A 7 -1.36 22.05 -0.86
N PRO A 8 -1.83 20.88 -1.34
CA PRO A 8 -3.03 20.28 -0.79
C PRO A 8 -2.83 20.17 0.72
N SER A 9 -3.71 20.84 1.46
CA SER A 9 -3.80 20.69 2.91
C SER A 9 -3.84 19.18 3.20
N PRO A 10 -3.19 18.65 4.26
CA PRO A 10 -3.37 17.26 4.68
C PRO A 10 -4.83 17.10 5.13
N ALA A 11 -5.72 16.94 4.15
CA ALA A 11 -7.15 17.00 4.29
C ALA A 11 -7.61 15.70 4.92
N GLN A 12 -7.76 15.72 6.27
CA GLN A 12 -8.25 14.65 7.15
C GLN A 12 -7.54 13.31 6.95
N GLY A 13 -7.07 12.65 8.01
CA GLY A 13 -6.57 11.27 7.88
C GLY A 13 -7.60 10.32 7.26
N TYR A 14 -7.17 9.14 6.81
CA TYR A 14 -8.13 8.09 6.49
C TYR A 14 -8.95 7.74 7.74
N PRO A 15 -10.25 7.44 7.63
CA PRO A 15 -11.05 7.02 8.77
C PRO A 15 -10.43 5.81 9.49
N LEU A 16 -10.32 5.89 10.82
CA LEU A 16 -9.69 4.84 11.64
C LEU A 16 -10.68 3.79 12.15
N ASP A 17 -11.97 3.93 11.83
CA ASP A 17 -13.06 3.05 12.29
C ASP A 17 -12.92 1.61 11.80
N ALA A 18 -12.25 1.40 10.67
CA ALA A 18 -12.03 0.08 10.09
C ALA A 18 -10.79 -0.66 10.65
N ILE A 19 -10.08 -0.08 11.63
CA ILE A 19 -8.88 -0.64 12.24
C ILE A 19 -8.94 -0.54 13.77
N LYS A 20 -8.06 -1.27 14.45
CA LYS A 20 -7.82 -1.12 15.89
C LYS A 20 -6.54 -0.29 16.09
N PRO A 21 -6.62 1.03 16.33
CA PRO A 21 -5.44 1.88 16.44
C PRO A 21 -4.64 1.60 17.73
N ILE A 22 -3.37 1.99 17.72
CA ILE A 22 -2.50 2.05 18.90
C ILE A 22 -2.26 3.51 19.33
N ALA A 23 -1.63 3.73 20.47
CA ALA A 23 -1.26 5.08 20.92
C ALA A 23 -0.24 5.74 19.97
N ASP A 24 -0.45 7.01 19.66
CA ASP A 24 0.38 7.74 18.69
C ASP A 24 1.86 7.84 19.11
N ASN A 25 2.14 7.88 20.41
CA ASN A 25 3.51 7.97 20.95
C ASN A 25 4.25 6.62 21.02
N CYS A 26 3.73 5.55 20.39
CA CYS A 26 4.42 4.27 20.33
C CYS A 26 5.68 4.34 19.46
N SER A 27 6.88 4.27 20.06
CA SER A 27 8.17 4.32 19.37
C SER A 27 8.59 3.01 18.68
N SER A 28 7.84 1.93 18.85
CA SER A 28 8.05 0.64 18.19
C SER A 28 6.80 0.22 17.42
N ALA A 29 6.24 1.16 16.66
CA ALA A 29 5.02 0.97 15.89
C ALA A 29 5.27 0.15 14.63
N LYS A 30 4.44 -0.87 14.42
CA LYS A 30 4.52 -1.77 13.27
C LYS A 30 3.10 -2.11 12.81
N VAL A 31 2.94 -2.42 11.54
CA VAL A 31 1.67 -2.91 11.00
C VAL A 31 1.91 -4.05 10.02
N ILE A 32 1.26 -5.18 10.26
CA ILE A 32 1.08 -6.23 9.25
C ILE A 32 -0.03 -5.73 8.33
N LEU A 33 0.28 -5.38 7.09
CA LEU A 33 -0.71 -4.81 6.16
C LEU A 33 -1.57 -5.86 5.48
N THR A 34 -0.92 -6.94 5.04
CA THR A 34 -1.54 -8.00 4.29
C THR A 34 -0.66 -9.24 4.31
N SER A 35 -1.25 -10.38 3.94
CA SER A 35 -0.55 -11.63 3.76
C SER A 35 -0.85 -12.18 2.36
N ALA A 36 0.17 -12.74 1.73
CA ALA A 36 0.07 -13.47 0.48
C ALA A 36 0.08 -14.98 0.77
N PRO A 37 -0.73 -15.77 0.04
CA PRO A 37 -0.70 -17.22 0.18
C PRO A 37 0.64 -17.78 -0.31
N THR A 38 0.87 -19.06 0.03
CA THR A 38 1.99 -19.84 -0.54
C THR A 38 1.92 -19.81 -2.07
N ASN A 39 3.03 -19.50 -2.74
CA ASN A 39 3.14 -19.54 -4.19
C ASN A 39 4.40 -20.31 -4.60
N ASP A 40 4.53 -20.61 -5.90
CA ASP A 40 5.67 -21.36 -6.45
C ASP A 40 6.91 -20.48 -6.63
N GLU A 41 6.74 -19.15 -6.55
CA GLU A 41 7.82 -18.18 -6.76
C GLU A 41 8.41 -17.68 -5.44
N ASN A 42 9.74 -17.54 -5.40
CA ASN A 42 10.43 -17.04 -4.21
C ASN A 42 10.26 -15.51 -3.97
N LYS A 43 9.38 -14.84 -4.74
CA LYS A 43 9.18 -13.39 -4.65
C LYS A 43 7.70 -13.07 -4.78
N TYR A 44 7.22 -12.14 -3.96
CA TYR A 44 5.90 -11.55 -4.13
C TYR A 44 6.04 -10.07 -4.46
N SER A 45 5.33 -9.62 -5.49
CA SER A 45 5.51 -8.29 -6.06
C SER A 45 4.92 -7.19 -5.18
N TRP A 46 3.93 -7.47 -4.31
CA TRP A 46 3.23 -6.45 -3.52
C TRP A 46 2.68 -5.30 -4.39
N THR A 47 2.22 -5.61 -5.60
CA THR A 47 1.79 -4.61 -6.60
C THR A 47 0.75 -3.63 -6.05
N PHE A 48 -0.25 -4.11 -5.31
CA PHE A 48 -1.25 -3.25 -4.68
C PHE A 48 -0.64 -2.26 -3.70
N THR A 49 0.33 -2.69 -2.89
CA THR A 49 1.03 -1.79 -1.97
C THR A 49 1.82 -0.73 -2.73
N ARG A 50 2.57 -1.11 -3.77
CA ARG A 50 3.30 -0.12 -4.58
C ARG A 50 2.38 0.96 -5.12
N GLN A 51 1.25 0.57 -5.73
CA GLN A 51 0.32 1.54 -6.31
C GLN A 51 -0.42 2.38 -5.25
N ALA A 52 -0.72 1.79 -4.07
CA ALA A 52 -1.28 2.52 -2.94
C ALA A 52 -0.32 3.61 -2.43
N MET A 53 0.96 3.28 -2.24
CA MET A 53 1.98 4.25 -1.82
C MET A 53 2.20 5.34 -2.87
N LEU A 54 2.20 4.97 -4.16
CA LEU A 54 2.33 5.93 -5.26
C LEU A 54 1.15 6.93 -5.32
N ALA A 55 -0.04 6.53 -4.85
CA ALA A 55 -1.21 7.40 -4.75
C ALA A 55 -1.22 8.26 -3.47
N ASN A 56 -0.43 7.86 -2.46
CA ASN A 56 -0.45 8.40 -1.11
C ASN A 56 0.93 8.93 -0.69
N GLN A 57 1.37 9.98 -1.39
CA GLN A 57 2.71 10.56 -1.22
C GLN A 57 2.93 11.28 0.12
N GLN A 58 1.92 11.34 1.00
CA GLN A 58 2.10 11.78 2.39
C GLN A 58 3.01 10.83 3.20
N PHE A 59 3.15 9.57 2.77
CA PHE A 59 4.07 8.61 3.39
C PHE A 59 5.39 8.58 2.63
N LYS A 60 6.48 8.82 3.35
CA LYS A 60 7.83 8.66 2.82
C LYS A 60 8.30 7.25 3.11
N VAL A 61 8.29 6.37 2.10
CA VAL A 61 8.98 5.07 2.22
C VAL A 61 10.46 5.33 2.53
N VAL A 62 11.16 4.49 3.29
CA VAL A 62 12.60 4.56 3.58
C VAL A 62 13.24 3.17 3.54
N SER A 63 14.52 3.09 3.20
CA SER A 63 15.26 1.83 3.12
C SER A 63 15.70 1.29 4.50
N GLY A 64 15.94 2.19 5.46
CA GLY A 64 16.31 1.87 6.84
C GLY A 64 15.18 2.07 7.84
N PRO A 65 15.47 1.92 9.15
CA PRO A 65 14.49 2.18 10.21
C PRO A 65 13.93 3.62 10.10
N PRO A 66 12.60 3.79 10.12
CA PRO A 66 11.99 5.12 10.13
C PRO A 66 12.38 5.91 11.38
N SER A 67 12.77 7.17 11.21
CA SER A 67 13.27 8.01 12.31
C SER A 67 12.39 9.21 12.65
N ILE A 68 11.44 9.57 11.78
CA ILE A 68 10.53 10.70 11.98
C ILE A 68 9.11 10.33 11.52
N PRO A 69 8.06 11.02 12.03
CA PRO A 69 6.69 10.82 11.58
C PRO A 69 6.51 10.94 10.07
N GLY A 70 5.63 10.12 9.51
CA GLY A 70 5.38 10.01 8.08
C GLY A 70 6.36 9.10 7.32
N GLN A 71 7.46 8.66 7.95
CA GLN A 71 8.35 7.66 7.35
C GLN A 71 7.88 6.22 7.60
N VAL A 72 8.01 5.37 6.58
CA VAL A 72 7.65 3.95 6.65
C VAL A 72 8.69 3.07 6.00
N GLN A 73 9.03 1.94 6.60
CA GLN A 73 9.90 0.92 6.00
C GLN A 73 9.10 -0.35 5.78
N PHE A 74 9.23 -0.99 4.62
CA PHE A 74 8.54 -2.24 4.33
C PHE A 74 9.50 -3.43 4.32
N LEU A 75 9.17 -4.44 5.12
CA LEU A 75 9.82 -5.73 5.10
C LEU A 75 8.78 -6.83 4.83
N GLN A 76 9.22 -7.88 4.17
CA GLN A 76 8.45 -9.10 3.99
C GLN A 76 8.94 -10.14 4.99
N PHE A 77 8.00 -10.74 5.71
CA PHE A 77 8.25 -11.85 6.62
C PHE A 77 7.69 -13.14 6.06
N GLU A 78 8.43 -14.24 6.21
CA GLU A 78 7.93 -15.58 5.90
C GLU A 78 7.19 -16.15 7.10
N SER A 79 6.03 -16.76 6.88
CA SER A 79 5.20 -17.38 7.91
C SER A 79 5.07 -18.86 7.61
N GLY A 80 5.78 -19.66 8.41
CA GLY A 80 5.84 -21.12 8.28
C GLY A 80 7.11 -21.62 7.57
N THR A 81 7.23 -22.93 7.42
CA THR A 81 8.33 -23.58 6.72
C THR A 81 7.95 -23.91 5.28
N LYS A 82 8.96 -24.11 4.42
CA LYS A 82 8.75 -24.66 3.08
C LYS A 82 7.99 -25.99 3.20
N LYS A 83 6.90 -26.11 2.46
CA LYS A 83 6.06 -27.31 2.49
C LYS A 83 6.76 -28.48 1.76
N PRO A 84 6.44 -29.74 2.10
CA PRO A 84 7.01 -30.92 1.43
C PRO A 84 6.73 -30.99 -0.08
N ASP A 85 5.65 -30.36 -0.54
CA ASP A 85 5.26 -30.23 -1.95
C ASP A 85 6.13 -29.22 -2.73
N GLY A 86 7.09 -28.56 -2.07
CA GLY A 86 7.97 -27.56 -2.66
C GLY A 86 7.44 -26.13 -2.61
N SER A 87 6.20 -25.91 -2.17
CA SER A 87 5.61 -24.57 -2.08
C SER A 87 6.29 -23.71 -1.00
N TRP A 88 6.50 -22.43 -1.33
CA TRP A 88 7.07 -21.46 -0.40
C TRP A 88 6.08 -21.14 0.74
N PRO A 89 6.57 -20.76 1.94
CA PRO A 89 5.71 -20.36 3.04
C PRO A 89 4.85 -19.15 2.69
N ALA A 90 3.78 -18.93 3.47
CA ALA A 90 2.97 -17.73 3.33
C ALA A 90 3.84 -16.52 3.67
N ARG A 91 3.51 -15.35 3.11
CA ARG A 91 4.31 -14.13 3.33
C ARG A 91 3.44 -13.05 3.93
N SER A 92 4.00 -12.26 4.81
CA SER A 92 3.33 -11.08 5.38
C SER A 92 4.14 -9.84 5.05
N LEU A 93 3.45 -8.81 4.57
CA LEU A 93 4.05 -7.49 4.38
C LEU A 93 3.89 -6.69 5.65
N VAL A 94 5.01 -6.30 6.24
CA VAL A 94 5.05 -5.51 7.46
C VAL A 94 5.64 -4.15 7.16
N ALA A 95 4.94 -3.11 7.60
CA ALA A 95 5.49 -1.77 7.65
C ALA A 95 5.94 -1.44 9.08
N PHE A 96 7.10 -0.82 9.18
CA PHE A 96 7.63 -0.21 10.41
C PHE A 96 7.39 1.30 10.30
N CYS A 97 7.09 1.93 11.43
CA CYS A 97 6.85 3.37 11.51
C CYS A 97 7.67 3.96 12.67
N ALA A 98 7.97 5.26 12.59
CA ALA A 98 8.64 5.97 13.69
C ALA A 98 7.75 6.15 14.92
N ASP A 99 6.43 6.21 14.70
CA ASP A 99 5.41 6.47 15.71
C ASP A 99 4.10 5.74 15.39
N GLY A 100 3.23 5.64 16.40
CA GLY A 100 1.93 4.95 16.29
C GLY A 100 0.95 5.66 15.35
N GLY A 101 0.98 6.99 15.31
CA GLY A 101 0.09 7.79 14.47
C GLY A 101 0.33 7.52 12.98
N THR A 102 1.59 7.46 12.57
CA THR A 102 2.00 7.10 11.20
C THR A 102 1.49 5.70 10.84
N CYS A 103 1.63 4.71 11.72
CA CYS A 103 1.17 3.34 11.47
C CYS A 103 -0.36 3.22 11.44
N ASN A 104 -1.07 3.95 12.31
CA ASN A 104 -2.53 4.04 12.28
C ASN A 104 -3.02 4.60 10.93
N GLN A 105 -2.42 5.71 10.47
CA GLN A 105 -2.77 6.33 9.19
C GLN A 105 -2.43 5.43 8.00
N LEU A 106 -1.28 4.76 8.02
CA LEU A 106 -0.88 3.84 6.96
C LEU A 106 -1.85 2.65 6.87
N ALA A 107 -2.20 2.06 8.01
CA ALA A 107 -3.14 0.95 8.08
C ALA A 107 -4.53 1.34 7.57
N ALA A 108 -5.03 2.50 7.98
CA ALA A 108 -6.31 3.03 7.53
C ALA A 108 -6.32 3.33 6.02
N MET A 109 -5.26 3.96 5.50
CA MET A 109 -5.08 4.17 4.06
C MET A 109 -5.10 2.85 3.30
N TYR A 110 -4.31 1.88 3.76
CA TYR A 110 -4.20 0.59 3.09
C TYR A 110 -5.52 -0.18 3.12
N LYS A 111 -6.24 -0.15 4.24
CA LYS A 111 -7.58 -0.75 4.37
C LYS A 111 -8.59 -0.09 3.43
N ALA A 112 -8.51 1.22 3.25
CA ALA A 112 -9.38 1.93 2.33
C ALA A 112 -9.08 1.54 0.87
N VAL A 113 -7.80 1.54 0.47
CA VAL A 113 -7.37 1.26 -0.92
C VAL A 113 -7.49 -0.23 -1.29
N VAL A 114 -7.16 -1.12 -0.37
CA VAL A 114 -7.19 -2.57 -0.53
C VAL A 114 -8.21 -3.14 0.44
N ARG A 115 -9.49 -3.08 0.08
CA ARG A 115 -10.60 -3.35 1.03
C ARG A 115 -10.60 -4.77 1.60
N SER A 116 -10.11 -5.73 0.82
CA SER A 116 -9.94 -7.12 1.25
C SER A 116 -8.81 -7.32 2.28
N SER A 117 -7.93 -6.33 2.48
CA SER A 117 -6.87 -6.40 3.49
C SER A 117 -7.43 -6.38 4.92
N ASN A 118 -6.65 -6.91 5.86
CA ASN A 118 -6.97 -6.86 7.28
C ASN A 118 -5.74 -6.39 8.08
N PRO A 119 -5.41 -5.09 8.04
CA PRO A 119 -4.21 -4.59 8.69
C PRO A 119 -4.26 -4.80 10.21
N GLN A 120 -3.16 -5.29 10.78
CA GLN A 120 -3.00 -5.50 12.22
C GLN A 120 -1.86 -4.64 12.74
N ILE A 121 -2.16 -3.74 13.68
CA ILE A 121 -1.23 -2.74 14.19
C ILE A 121 -0.70 -3.19 15.55
N PHE A 122 0.61 -3.06 15.75
CA PHE A 122 1.32 -3.51 16.94
C PHE A 122 2.17 -2.37 17.50
N CYS A 123 2.18 -2.27 18.83
CA CYS A 123 3.17 -1.49 19.55
C CYS A 123 4.13 -2.47 20.25
N GLY A 124 5.36 -2.61 19.74
CA GLY A 124 6.37 -3.53 20.29
C GLY A 124 6.59 -4.78 19.43
N GLN A 125 6.49 -5.96 20.03
CA GLN A 125 6.85 -7.22 19.36
C GLN A 125 5.80 -7.64 18.33
N LEU A 126 6.27 -8.16 17.19
CA LEU A 126 5.44 -8.84 16.21
C LEU A 126 5.13 -10.27 16.69
N PRO A 127 4.09 -10.93 16.15
CA PRO A 127 3.81 -12.33 16.44
C PRO A 127 5.03 -13.21 16.17
N ALA A 128 5.37 -14.11 17.11
CA ALA A 128 6.49 -15.03 17.00
C ALA A 128 6.37 -16.03 15.82
N SER A 129 5.18 -16.14 15.22
CA SER A 129 4.94 -16.94 14.02
C SER A 129 5.53 -16.34 12.74
N LEU A 130 5.92 -15.06 12.76
CA LEU A 130 6.68 -14.45 11.67
C LEU A 130 8.14 -14.88 11.79
N GLY A 131 8.63 -15.56 10.76
CA GLY A 131 10.01 -16.01 10.63
C GLY A 131 10.92 -14.91 10.09
N ASP A 132 11.83 -15.28 9.20
CA ASP A 132 12.85 -14.36 8.69
C ASP A 132 12.25 -13.24 7.85
N SER A 133 12.91 -12.08 7.91
CA SER A 133 12.51 -10.88 7.19
C SER A 133 13.46 -10.57 6.04
N SER A 134 12.92 -10.01 4.95
CA SER A 134 13.68 -9.49 3.81
C SER A 134 13.15 -8.11 3.39
N PRO A 135 14.00 -7.21 2.87
CA PRO A 135 13.55 -5.92 2.34
C PRO A 135 12.60 -6.07 1.15
N VAL A 136 11.62 -5.18 1.04
CA VAL A 136 10.73 -5.10 -0.13
C VAL A 136 11.03 -3.86 -0.94
N SER A 137 11.17 -4.03 -2.25
CA SER A 137 11.28 -2.91 -3.19
C SER A 137 9.92 -2.26 -3.43
N ILE A 138 9.58 -1.28 -2.59
CA ILE A 138 8.54 -0.27 -2.82
C ILE A 138 9.32 1.04 -2.95
N GLN A 139 9.60 1.48 -4.18
CA GLN A 139 10.72 2.40 -4.39
C GLN A 139 10.44 3.84 -3.93
N GLN A 140 11.53 4.45 -3.47
CA GLN A 140 11.70 5.87 -3.20
C GLN A 140 12.45 6.48 -4.38
N GLY A 141 11.76 7.08 -5.34
CA GLY A 141 12.44 7.64 -6.50
C GLY A 141 11.51 8.48 -7.34
N ASP A 142 11.83 8.54 -8.63
CA ASP A 142 10.94 9.11 -9.62
C ASP A 142 9.60 8.33 -9.62
N PRO A 143 8.48 8.97 -9.26
CA PRO A 143 7.17 8.31 -9.22
C PRO A 143 6.76 7.66 -10.54
N THR A 144 7.41 8.01 -11.65
CA THR A 144 7.15 7.42 -12.97
C THR A 144 7.75 6.03 -13.16
N THR A 145 8.73 5.61 -12.35
CA THR A 145 9.36 4.28 -12.47
C THR A 145 8.52 3.15 -11.89
N ASP A 146 7.63 3.46 -10.94
CA ASP A 146 6.69 2.52 -10.32
C ASP A 146 5.33 2.47 -11.04
N LEU A 147 5.20 3.13 -12.19
CA LEU A 147 3.99 3.04 -13.01
C LEU A 147 3.82 1.63 -13.60
N PRO A 148 2.58 1.14 -13.70
CA PRO A 148 2.33 -0.19 -14.24
C PRO A 148 2.73 -0.27 -15.73
N GLY A 149 3.47 -1.32 -16.08
CA GLY A 149 3.86 -1.61 -17.46
C GLY A 149 2.68 -2.04 -18.35
N ASN A 150 2.87 -2.09 -19.67
CA ASN A 150 1.78 -2.36 -20.64
C ASN A 150 1.05 -3.70 -20.45
N THR A 151 1.72 -4.70 -19.88
CA THR A 151 1.17 -6.04 -19.64
C THR A 151 0.76 -6.26 -18.18
N ASP A 152 1.00 -5.28 -17.29
CA ASP A 152 0.71 -5.37 -15.86
C ASP A 152 -0.73 -4.96 -15.56
N VAL A 153 -1.69 -5.80 -15.97
CA VAL A 153 -3.13 -5.54 -15.76
C VAL A 153 -3.45 -5.39 -14.26
N ILE A 154 -2.81 -6.20 -13.40
CA ILE A 154 -2.99 -6.14 -11.95
C ILE A 154 -2.55 -4.77 -11.41
N GLY A 155 -1.37 -4.29 -11.81
CA GLY A 155 -0.87 -2.97 -11.46
C GLY A 155 -1.73 -1.83 -12.00
N MET A 156 -2.23 -1.95 -13.23
CA MET A 156 -3.15 -0.95 -13.78
C MET A 156 -4.45 -0.85 -12.96
N CYS A 157 -5.06 -1.99 -12.62
CA CYS A 157 -6.25 -2.02 -11.79
C CYS A 157 -6.00 -1.50 -10.36
N ALA A 158 -4.88 -1.90 -9.76
CA ALA A 158 -4.48 -1.41 -8.45
C ALA A 158 -4.28 0.11 -8.44
N ARG A 159 -3.65 0.66 -9.49
CA ARG A 159 -3.41 2.10 -9.64
C ARG A 159 -4.68 2.90 -9.87
N LEU A 160 -5.59 2.42 -10.71
CA LEU A 160 -6.92 3.04 -10.87
C LEU A 160 -7.65 3.11 -9.52
N SER A 161 -7.74 1.98 -8.82
CA SER A 161 -8.38 1.91 -7.50
C SER A 161 -7.74 2.87 -6.49
N ALA A 162 -6.41 2.83 -6.38
CA ALA A 162 -5.67 3.68 -5.47
C ALA A 162 -5.90 5.17 -5.75
N CYS A 163 -5.88 5.59 -7.02
CA CYS A 163 -6.14 6.99 -7.38
C CYS A 163 -7.60 7.40 -7.14
N MET A 164 -8.57 6.54 -7.48
CA MET A 164 -9.99 6.82 -7.22
C MET A 164 -10.23 7.03 -5.72
N ILE A 165 -9.73 6.13 -4.88
CA ILE A 165 -9.93 6.17 -3.43
C ILE A 165 -9.14 7.29 -2.76
N ALA A 166 -7.93 7.61 -3.25
CA ALA A 166 -7.15 8.73 -2.74
C ALA A 166 -7.82 10.08 -3.03
N THR A 167 -8.54 10.21 -4.15
CA THR A 167 -9.29 11.42 -4.51
C THR A 167 -10.68 11.46 -3.89
N ASP A 168 -11.40 10.33 -3.89
CA ASP A 168 -12.72 10.19 -3.29
C ASP A 168 -12.78 8.94 -2.40
N ARG A 169 -12.66 9.17 -1.08
CA ARG A 169 -12.67 8.10 -0.08
C ARG A 169 -14.04 7.44 0.09
N SER A 170 -15.11 8.05 -0.43
CA SER A 170 -16.45 7.48 -0.42
C SER A 170 -16.68 6.46 -1.54
N THR A 171 -15.72 6.31 -2.47
CA THR A 171 -15.78 5.34 -3.58
C THR A 171 -16.27 3.97 -3.10
N PRO A 172 -17.46 3.50 -3.51
CA PRO A 172 -18.04 2.26 -3.02
C PRO A 172 -17.32 1.03 -3.61
N GLY A 173 -17.53 -0.14 -3.00
CA GLY A 173 -17.01 -1.41 -3.51
C GLY A 173 -15.48 -1.51 -3.50
N ASP A 174 -14.91 -2.45 -4.24
CA ASP A 174 -13.46 -2.62 -4.41
C ASP A 174 -13.11 -2.46 -5.90
N PRO A 175 -12.88 -1.22 -6.37
CA PRO A 175 -12.63 -0.94 -7.79
C PRO A 175 -11.45 -1.73 -8.36
N GLY A 176 -10.43 -2.00 -7.54
CA GLY A 176 -9.26 -2.77 -7.93
C GLY A 176 -9.61 -4.23 -8.20
N LEU A 177 -10.44 -4.85 -7.35
CA LEU A 177 -10.93 -6.21 -7.55
C LEU A 177 -11.94 -6.29 -8.70
N GLU A 178 -12.85 -5.32 -8.82
CA GLU A 178 -13.81 -5.24 -9.93
C GLU A 178 -13.10 -5.10 -11.28
N CYS A 179 -12.06 -4.26 -11.34
CA CYS A 179 -11.20 -4.12 -12.51
C CYS A 179 -10.50 -5.42 -12.85
N GLN A 180 -9.91 -6.13 -11.88
CA GLN A 180 -9.26 -7.42 -12.14
C GLN A 180 -10.22 -8.48 -12.68
N LYS A 181 -11.49 -8.48 -12.23
CA LYS A 181 -12.51 -9.43 -12.71
C LYS A 181 -12.96 -9.15 -14.14
N ALA A 182 -12.97 -7.89 -14.56
CA ALA A 182 -13.38 -7.50 -15.92
C ALA A 182 -12.57 -6.31 -16.45
N PRO A 183 -11.26 -6.48 -16.76
CA PRO A 183 -10.39 -5.36 -17.08
C PRO A 183 -10.82 -4.55 -18.30
N SER A 184 -11.49 -5.20 -19.27
CA SER A 184 -12.03 -4.56 -20.48
C SER A 184 -13.16 -3.57 -20.21
N LYS A 185 -13.78 -3.59 -19.02
CA LYS A 185 -14.78 -2.61 -18.60
C LYS A 185 -14.16 -1.33 -18.03
N PHE A 186 -12.84 -1.30 -17.86
CA PHE A 186 -12.10 -0.19 -17.26
C PHE A 186 -11.11 0.39 -18.28
N LYS A 187 -10.86 1.69 -18.20
CA LYS A 187 -9.82 2.36 -19.00
C LYS A 187 -8.43 2.13 -18.41
N THR A 188 -7.99 0.87 -18.37
CA THR A 188 -6.71 0.45 -17.75
C THR A 188 -5.49 1.20 -18.25
N ALA A 189 -5.49 1.64 -19.52
CA ALA A 189 -4.41 2.47 -20.07
C ALA A 189 -4.22 3.82 -19.33
N CYS A 190 -5.27 4.37 -18.72
CA CYS A 190 -5.19 5.60 -17.92
C CYS A 190 -4.33 5.44 -16.66
N ALA A 191 -4.17 4.21 -16.15
CA ALA A 191 -3.35 3.92 -14.97
C ALA A 191 -1.86 4.26 -15.14
N LYS A 192 -1.40 4.41 -16.38
CA LYS A 192 -0.01 4.75 -16.74
C LYS A 192 0.26 6.25 -16.62
N LYS A 193 -0.77 7.06 -16.36
CA LYS A 193 -0.60 8.50 -16.20
C LYS A 193 -0.10 8.82 -14.80
N TYR A 194 0.61 9.94 -14.71
CA TYR A 194 1.06 10.53 -13.45
C TYR A 194 0.81 12.04 -13.51
N PRO A 195 0.28 12.67 -12.44
CA PRO A 195 -0.14 12.12 -11.14
C PRO A 195 -1.54 11.48 -11.16
N CYS A 196 -2.10 11.09 -10.00
CA CYS A 196 -3.46 10.51 -9.92
C CYS A 196 -4.55 11.40 -10.53
N ALA A 197 -4.38 12.73 -10.52
CA ALA A 197 -5.31 13.64 -11.20
C ALA A 197 -5.42 13.34 -12.70
N GLU A 198 -4.30 13.04 -13.37
CA GLU A 198 -4.28 12.68 -14.79
C GLU A 198 -4.87 11.28 -15.04
N VAL A 199 -4.68 10.35 -14.10
CA VAL A 199 -5.32 9.03 -14.15
C VAL A 199 -6.84 9.18 -14.17
N LEU A 200 -7.40 9.99 -13.26
CA LEU A 200 -8.84 10.18 -13.13
C LEU A 200 -9.42 11.01 -14.28
N ALA A 201 -8.72 12.07 -14.71
CA ALA A 201 -9.13 12.85 -15.87
C ALA A 201 -9.28 11.98 -17.14
N CYS A 202 -8.38 11.02 -17.33
CA CYS A 202 -8.45 10.05 -18.42
C CYS A 202 -9.56 9.01 -18.23
N ALA A 203 -9.72 8.50 -17.01
CA ALA A 203 -10.71 7.46 -16.71
C ALA A 203 -12.16 7.94 -16.86
N ASN A 204 -12.41 9.24 -16.65
CA ASN A 204 -13.74 9.86 -16.68
C ASN A 204 -14.16 10.45 -18.04
N GLN A 205 -13.27 10.44 -19.04
CA GLN A 205 -13.65 10.69 -20.45
C GLN A 205 -14.42 9.49 -21.01
#